data_AF-A0A9X7BGM4-F1
#
_entry.id   AF-A0A9X7BGM4-F1
#
_cell.length_a   1.000
_cell.length_b   1.000
_cell.length_c   1.000
_cell.angle_alpha   90.00
_cell.angle_beta   90.00
_cell.angle_gamma   90.00
#
_symmetry.space_group_name_H-M   'P 1'
#
loop_
_entity.id
_entity.type
_entity.pdbx_description
1 polymer ?
#
loop_
_entity_poly.entity_id
_entity_poly.type
_entity_poly.pdbx_seq_one_letter_code
_entity_poly.pdbx_strand_id
1 'polypeptide(L)'
;MKELTKYDPIKYWKEEITKAKSMGDFGWGSYSTESDEKGQYIISIDKYYCNKLKQLCKNNNLVMYTFLLSVLKINISKYFSNDNVTIGIPCYRDEQKNRVMLNKVLPLTSYIDLEESFANYMLSNKDKILNLYKNQSYLNSKILQDENVSSDLMELTPINVCMEGLHEVRDIEYISNSNKSELSFIFEEFKEDTTNILIKFNRNKFSEDNIKMLCNCFFSLLNSVLIDYKQKILDMDILSEEEENKILYEFNDTEVKYSKVITIQEVFEKQVEKTPDNIAVVFEGKPLTYRELN
;
A
#
# COMPACT_ATOMS: atom_id res chain seq x y z
N MET A 1 28.63 14.75 34.54
CA MET A 1 27.19 14.50 34.69
C MET A 1 26.55 14.73 33.32
N LYS A 2 26.16 13.66 32.61
CA LYS A 2 25.34 13.80 31.39
C LYS A 2 23.93 14.14 31.85
N GLU A 3 23.37 15.25 31.37
CA GLU A 3 21.97 15.60 31.58
C GLU A 3 21.09 14.45 31.11
N LEU A 4 20.44 13.76 32.05
CA LEU A 4 19.31 12.90 31.76
C LEU A 4 18.16 13.81 31.34
N THR A 5 17.98 14.00 30.03
CA THR A 5 16.78 14.63 29.48
C THR A 5 15.57 13.88 30.02
N LYS A 6 14.79 14.56 30.87
CA LYS A 6 13.57 14.02 31.47
C LYS A 6 12.63 13.64 30.32
N TYR A 7 12.22 12.38 30.29
CA TYR A 7 11.29 11.87 29.30
C TYR A 7 9.97 12.66 29.33
N ASP A 8 9.59 13.26 28.21
CA ASP A 8 8.41 14.12 28.07
C ASP A 8 7.47 13.58 26.96
N PRO A 9 6.34 12.96 27.33
CA PRO A 9 5.34 12.48 26.38
C PRO A 9 4.75 13.58 25.49
N ILE A 10 4.66 14.82 25.97
CA ILE A 10 4.11 15.95 25.20
C ILE A 10 5.04 16.27 24.04
N LYS A 11 6.34 16.40 24.35
CA LYS A 11 7.37 16.64 23.33
C LYS A 11 7.39 15.51 22.30
N TYR A 12 7.34 14.25 22.74
CA TYR A 12 7.26 13.10 21.84
C TYR A 12 6.07 13.19 20.88
N TRP A 13 4.87 13.43 21.41
CA TRP A 13 3.66 13.48 20.58
C TRP A 13 3.62 14.70 19.64
N LYS A 14 4.15 15.85 20.06
CA LYS A 14 4.32 17.01 19.16
C LYS A 14 5.21 16.65 17.97
N GLU A 15 6.33 15.98 18.21
CA GLU A 15 7.24 15.55 17.14
C GLU A 15 6.61 14.49 16.21
N GLU A 16 5.83 13.54 16.74
CA GLU A 16 5.21 12.50 15.92
C GLU A 16 4.00 13.01 15.11
N ILE A 17 3.14 13.84 15.72
CA ILE A 17 1.93 14.37 15.05
C ILE A 17 2.31 15.36 13.94
N THR A 18 3.29 16.23 14.17
CA THR A 18 3.72 17.21 13.15
C THR A 18 4.39 16.56 11.93
N LYS A 19 4.96 15.36 12.10
CA LYS A 19 5.51 14.56 10.99
C LYS A 19 4.45 13.77 10.24
N ALA A 20 3.32 13.48 10.87
CA ALA A 20 2.25 12.68 10.28
C ALA A 20 1.60 13.43 9.11
N LYS A 21 1.52 12.77 7.96
CA LYS A 21 0.84 13.28 6.78
C LYS A 21 -0.14 12.23 6.29
N SER A 22 -1.38 12.66 6.01
CA SER A 22 -2.39 11.76 5.48
C SER A 22 -2.01 11.31 4.07
N MET A 23 -2.06 10.00 3.82
CA MET A 23 -1.90 9.40 2.49
C MET A 23 -3.24 9.29 1.76
N GLY A 24 -4.09 10.32 1.84
CA GLY A 24 -5.50 10.24 1.45
C GLY A 24 -5.79 10.13 -0.07
N ASP A 25 -4.78 10.38 -0.91
CA ASP A 25 -4.83 10.20 -2.36
C ASP A 25 -4.03 8.94 -2.74
N PHE A 26 -4.73 7.95 -3.26
CA PHE A 26 -4.17 6.63 -3.60
C PHE A 26 -3.92 6.46 -5.10
N GLY A 27 -4.20 7.49 -5.92
CA GLY A 27 -4.01 7.45 -7.38
C GLY A 27 -4.92 6.48 -8.15
N TRP A 28 -5.68 5.65 -7.44
CA TRP A 28 -6.75 4.82 -7.97
C TRP A 28 -8.04 5.63 -7.92
N GLY A 29 -8.63 5.89 -9.08
CA GLY A 29 -9.75 6.83 -9.24
C GLY A 29 -10.95 6.53 -8.33
N SER A 30 -11.93 7.44 -8.29
CA SER A 30 -13.14 7.24 -7.50
C SER A 30 -14.02 6.16 -8.15
N TYR A 31 -14.24 5.05 -7.43
CA TYR A 31 -15.15 3.99 -7.82
C TYR A 31 -16.50 4.29 -7.18
N SER A 32 -17.30 5.20 -7.74
CA SER A 32 -18.54 5.65 -7.08
C SER A 32 -19.51 4.48 -6.81
N THR A 33 -19.63 4.08 -5.56
CA THR A 33 -20.78 3.37 -5.03
C THR A 33 -21.61 4.39 -4.24
N GLU A 34 -22.94 4.37 -4.36
CA GLU A 34 -23.83 5.31 -3.65
C GLU A 34 -23.81 5.11 -2.11
N SER A 35 -23.00 4.18 -1.59
CA SER A 35 -22.87 3.81 -0.19
C SER A 35 -21.42 3.94 0.33
N ASP A 36 -21.25 4.26 1.61
CA ASP A 36 -19.96 4.14 2.36
C ASP A 36 -19.61 2.66 2.66
N GLU A 37 -19.93 1.74 1.74
CA GLU A 37 -19.81 0.30 1.97
C GLU A 37 -18.34 -0.14 1.92
N LYS A 38 -17.94 -0.94 2.91
CA LYS A 38 -16.61 -1.53 2.96
C LYS A 38 -16.58 -2.84 2.18
N GLY A 39 -15.63 -2.94 1.26
CA GLY A 39 -15.25 -4.22 0.66
C GLY A 39 -14.38 -5.03 1.61
N GLN A 40 -14.36 -6.34 1.39
CA GLN A 40 -13.51 -7.27 2.13
C GLN A 40 -12.78 -8.18 1.16
N TYR A 41 -11.50 -8.42 1.41
CA TYR A 41 -10.67 -9.36 0.67
C TYR A 41 -9.82 -10.14 1.66
N ILE A 42 -9.68 -11.44 1.47
CA ILE A 42 -8.90 -12.30 2.38
C ILE A 42 -7.77 -12.94 1.60
N ILE A 43 -6.56 -12.83 2.13
CA ILE A 43 -5.40 -13.59 1.69
C ILE A 43 -4.88 -14.45 2.82
N SER A 44 -4.20 -15.54 2.46
CA SER A 44 -3.63 -16.48 3.42
C SER A 44 -2.12 -16.55 3.26
N ILE A 45 -1.39 -16.34 4.35
CA ILE A 45 0.02 -16.72 4.45
C ILE A 45 0.04 -18.23 4.66
N ASP A 46 0.44 -18.97 3.64
CA ASP A 46 0.47 -20.43 3.70
C ASP A 46 1.54 -20.99 4.65
N LYS A 47 1.57 -22.31 4.76
CA LYS A 47 2.48 -23.06 5.63
C LYS A 47 3.95 -22.87 5.27
N TYR A 48 4.28 -22.70 3.99
CA TYR A 48 5.64 -22.46 3.58
C TYR A 48 6.14 -21.13 4.15
N TYR A 49 5.38 -20.04 3.93
CA TYR A 49 5.73 -18.72 4.46
C TYR A 49 5.69 -18.69 5.98
N CYS A 50 4.67 -19.28 6.63
CA CYS A 50 4.55 -19.27 8.09
C CYS A 50 5.79 -19.88 8.77
N ASN A 51 6.27 -21.02 8.26
CA ASN A 51 7.47 -21.67 8.78
C ASN A 51 8.74 -20.84 8.58
N LYS A 52 8.92 -20.28 7.38
CA LYS A 52 10.08 -19.42 7.07
C LYS A 52 10.11 -18.16 7.93
N LEU A 53 8.96 -17.51 8.10
CA LEU A 53 8.82 -16.32 8.94
C LEU A 53 9.12 -16.61 10.41
N LYS A 54 8.59 -17.72 10.96
CA LYS A 54 8.90 -18.15 12.33
C LYS A 54 10.39 -18.39 12.52
N GLN A 55 11.04 -19.10 11.59
CA GLN A 55 12.47 -19.37 11.65
C GLN A 55 13.29 -18.07 11.58
N LEU A 56 12.98 -17.18 10.63
CA LEU A 56 13.67 -15.91 10.47
C LEU A 56 13.53 -15.03 11.71
N CYS A 57 12.31 -14.90 12.25
CA CYS A 57 12.05 -14.11 13.44
C CYS A 57 12.77 -14.68 14.66
N LYS A 58 12.73 -16.01 14.85
CA LYS A 58 13.41 -16.68 15.96
C LYS A 58 14.92 -16.51 15.90
N ASN A 59 15.52 -16.72 14.72
CA ASN A 59 16.98 -16.66 14.55
C ASN A 59 17.55 -15.24 14.73
N ASN A 60 16.73 -14.21 14.55
CA ASN A 60 17.14 -12.81 14.62
C ASN A 60 16.51 -12.05 15.81
N ASN A 61 15.81 -12.72 16.74
CA ASN A 61 15.09 -12.12 17.86
C ASN A 61 14.10 -11.00 17.46
N LEU A 62 13.33 -11.27 16.40
CA LEU A 62 12.33 -10.34 15.84
C LEU A 62 10.93 -10.66 16.36
N VAL A 63 10.13 -9.62 16.52
CA VAL A 63 8.71 -9.74 16.86
C VAL A 63 7.93 -9.84 15.54
N MET A 64 7.10 -10.88 15.41
CA MET A 64 6.35 -11.15 14.17
C MET A 64 5.52 -9.95 13.69
N TYR A 65 4.82 -9.29 14.61
CA TYR A 65 4.05 -8.08 14.30
C TYR A 65 4.93 -6.98 13.69
N THR A 66 6.09 -6.69 14.29
CA THR A 66 7.03 -5.70 13.77
C THR A 66 7.54 -6.07 12.39
N PHE A 67 7.82 -7.36 12.15
CA PHE A 67 8.26 -7.83 10.85
C PHE A 67 7.19 -7.60 9.77
N LEU A 68 5.96 -8.10 9.98
CA LEU A 68 4.85 -7.96 9.04
C LEU A 68 4.52 -6.48 8.77
N LEU A 69 4.50 -5.67 9.82
CA LEU A 69 4.30 -4.22 9.73
C LEU A 69 5.40 -3.53 8.92
N SER A 70 6.65 -3.98 9.05
CA SER A 70 7.78 -3.41 8.30
C SER A 70 7.67 -3.73 6.80
N VAL A 71 7.38 -4.99 6.46
CA VAL A 71 7.14 -5.41 5.06
C VAL A 71 5.98 -4.62 4.47
N LEU A 72 4.87 -4.49 5.20
CA LEU A 72 3.68 -3.77 4.71
C LEU A 72 3.93 -2.28 4.51
N LYS A 73 4.69 -1.62 5.39
CA LYS A 73 5.04 -0.19 5.22
C LYS A 73 5.95 0.03 4.01
N ILE A 74 6.89 -0.87 3.77
CA ILE A 74 7.72 -0.83 2.55
C ILE A 74 6.84 -1.05 1.31
N ASN A 75 5.90 -2.02 1.38
CA ASN A 75 4.94 -2.24 0.30
C ASN A 75 4.14 -0.97 -0.01
N ILE A 76 3.54 -0.36 1.00
CA ILE A 76 2.79 0.90 0.86
C ILE A 76 3.69 2.01 0.28
N SER A 77 4.93 2.14 0.77
CA SER A 77 5.86 3.16 0.31
C SER A 77 6.21 3.01 -1.17
N LYS A 78 6.61 1.82 -1.59
CA LYS A 78 6.93 1.51 -2.98
C LYS A 78 5.70 1.59 -3.89
N TYR A 79 4.58 1.04 -3.44
CA TYR A 79 3.34 0.99 -4.22
C TYR A 79 2.78 2.39 -4.52
N PHE A 80 2.71 3.25 -3.49
CA PHE A 80 2.21 4.62 -3.64
C PHE A 80 3.30 5.66 -3.96
N SER A 81 4.55 5.22 -4.20
CA SER A 81 5.71 6.09 -4.46
C SER A 81 5.84 7.23 -3.44
N ASN A 82 5.72 6.88 -2.16
CA ASN A 82 5.78 7.83 -1.05
C ASN A 82 6.71 7.31 0.05
N ASP A 83 7.83 8.00 0.24
CA ASP A 83 8.82 7.63 1.24
C ASP A 83 8.36 7.95 2.66
N ASN A 84 7.37 8.84 2.85
CA ASN A 84 6.82 9.16 4.17
C ASN A 84 5.46 8.50 4.38
N VAL A 85 5.49 7.36 5.07
CA VAL A 85 4.31 6.51 5.32
C VAL A 85 3.81 6.73 6.74
N THR A 86 2.57 7.18 6.87
CA THR A 86 1.82 7.20 8.13
C THR A 86 0.72 6.13 8.09
N ILE A 87 0.80 5.17 9.01
CA ILE A 87 -0.25 4.18 9.23
C ILE A 87 -0.82 4.30 10.64
N GLY A 88 -2.07 3.92 10.84
CA GLY A 88 -2.68 3.79 12.15
C GLY A 88 -2.47 2.40 12.71
N ILE A 89 -2.06 2.30 13.97
CA ILE A 89 -2.05 1.04 14.71
C ILE A 89 -2.88 1.19 15.99
N PRO A 90 -3.65 0.17 16.40
CA PRO A 90 -4.36 0.21 17.67
C PRO A 90 -3.41 0.35 18.87
N CYS A 91 -3.91 0.81 20.01
CA CYS A 91 -3.16 0.74 21.26
C CYS A 91 -2.87 -0.71 21.65
N TYR A 92 -1.66 -0.95 22.16
CA TYR A 92 -1.31 -2.22 22.77
C TYR A 92 -1.97 -2.32 24.15
N ARG A 93 -2.70 -3.41 24.40
CA ARG A 93 -3.30 -3.67 25.70
C ARG A 93 -2.72 -4.93 26.32
N ASP A 94 -2.08 -4.73 27.46
CA ASP A 94 -1.66 -5.80 28.35
C ASP A 94 -2.86 -6.19 29.20
N GLU A 95 -3.41 -7.39 29.00
CA GLU A 95 -4.59 -7.89 29.74
C GLU A 95 -4.43 -7.80 31.26
N GLN A 96 -3.19 -7.79 31.76
CA GLN A 96 -2.91 -7.70 33.21
C GLN A 96 -2.96 -6.27 33.73
N LYS A 97 -2.91 -5.26 32.86
CA LYS A 97 -2.92 -3.84 33.23
C LYS A 97 -4.23 -3.23 32.77
N ASN A 98 -5.17 -3.16 33.70
CA ASN A 98 -6.50 -2.56 33.54
C ASN A 98 -6.44 -1.00 33.40
N ARG A 99 -5.65 -0.51 32.45
CA ARG A 99 -5.45 0.92 32.17
C ARG A 99 -6.45 1.35 31.12
N VAL A 100 -7.20 2.41 31.41
CA VAL A 100 -8.06 3.08 30.43
C VAL A 100 -7.17 3.69 29.34
N MET A 101 -7.29 3.20 28.11
CA MET A 101 -6.64 3.80 26.95
C MET A 101 -7.53 4.91 26.41
N LEU A 102 -6.99 6.13 26.37
CA LEU A 102 -7.72 7.30 25.88
C LEU A 102 -7.70 7.38 24.35
N ASN A 103 -6.61 6.92 23.73
CA ASN A 103 -6.48 6.81 22.28
C ASN A 103 -6.93 5.41 21.84
N LYS A 104 -7.62 5.31 20.71
CA LYS A 104 -7.96 4.02 20.08
C LYS A 104 -6.97 3.63 18.98
N VAL A 105 -6.44 4.63 18.29
CA VAL A 105 -5.46 4.50 17.21
C VAL A 105 -4.25 5.38 17.52
N LEU A 106 -3.08 4.98 17.03
CA LEU A 106 -1.82 5.69 17.18
C LEU A 106 -1.20 5.84 15.78
N PRO A 107 -0.82 7.05 15.33
CA PRO A 107 -0.12 7.22 14.07
C PRO A 107 1.32 6.74 14.22
N LEU A 108 1.69 5.78 13.39
CA LEU A 108 3.06 5.33 13.21
C LEU A 108 3.58 5.88 11.88
N THR A 109 4.23 7.04 11.96
CA THR A 109 4.87 7.69 10.81
C THR A 109 6.26 7.13 10.58
N SER A 110 6.71 6.92 9.35
CA SER A 110 8.10 6.57 9.06
C SER A 110 8.54 7.07 7.71
N TYR A 111 9.79 7.51 7.68
CA TYR A 111 10.51 7.73 6.44
C TYR A 111 11.18 6.41 6.02
N ILE A 112 10.93 5.96 4.80
CA ILE A 112 11.52 4.76 4.21
C ILE A 112 12.69 5.20 3.35
N ASP A 113 13.90 5.00 3.84
CA ASP A 113 15.11 5.22 3.05
C ASP A 113 15.38 3.98 2.18
N LEU A 114 15.24 4.12 0.86
CA LEU A 114 15.42 3.01 -0.08
C LEU A 114 16.86 2.47 -0.07
N GLU A 115 17.86 3.28 0.30
CA GLU A 115 19.26 2.84 0.39
C GLU A 115 19.57 2.08 1.69
N GLU A 116 18.67 2.15 2.68
CA GLU A 116 18.79 1.40 3.93
C GLU A 116 18.53 -0.10 3.71
N SER A 117 19.26 -0.97 4.43
CA SER A 117 18.94 -2.39 4.47
C SER A 117 17.63 -2.64 5.24
N PHE A 118 16.86 -3.65 4.83
CA PHE A 118 15.64 -4.04 5.56
C PHE A 118 15.91 -4.38 7.03
N ALA A 119 17.03 -5.04 7.32
CA ALA A 119 17.42 -5.37 8.70
C ALA A 119 17.52 -4.11 9.59
N ASN A 120 18.17 -3.06 9.12
CA ASN A 120 18.32 -1.80 9.86
C ASN A 120 16.98 -1.07 9.99
N TYR A 121 16.20 -0.99 8.91
CA TYR A 121 14.87 -0.38 8.93
C TYR A 121 13.95 -1.09 9.94
N MET A 122 13.96 -2.42 9.97
CA MET A 122 13.16 -3.21 10.90
C MET A 122 13.57 -2.95 12.35
N LEU A 123 14.88 -2.83 12.65
CA LEU A 123 15.36 -2.48 13.99
C LEU A 123 14.90 -1.06 14.41
N SER A 124 15.03 -0.09 13.52
CA SER A 124 14.53 1.27 13.74
C SER A 124 13.01 1.29 13.96
N ASN A 125 12.26 0.54 13.15
CA ASN A 125 10.81 0.43 13.25
C ASN A 125 10.38 -0.25 14.56
N LYS A 126 11.12 -1.27 15.04
CA LYS A 126 10.90 -1.89 16.34
C LYS A 126 11.00 -0.87 17.47
N ASP A 127 12.09 -0.11 17.51
CA ASP A 127 12.30 0.91 18.55
C ASP A 127 11.21 2.00 18.49
N LYS A 128 10.78 2.36 17.27
CA LYS A 128 9.70 3.31 17.08
C LYS A 128 8.36 2.81 17.62
N ILE A 129 7.98 1.56 17.33
CA ILE A 129 6.75 0.95 17.85
C ILE A 129 6.78 0.88 19.39
N LEU A 130 7.91 0.47 19.97
CA LEU A 130 8.07 0.41 21.42
C LEU A 130 7.93 1.80 22.07
N ASN A 131 8.53 2.83 21.49
CA ASN A 131 8.39 4.20 21.97
C ASN A 131 6.96 4.73 21.81
N LEU A 132 6.26 4.36 20.74
CA LEU A 132 4.85 4.72 20.53
C LEU A 132 3.97 4.11 21.61
N TYR A 133 4.08 2.81 21.86
CA TYR A 133 3.33 2.13 22.92
C TYR A 133 3.71 2.62 24.33
N LYS A 134 4.96 3.03 24.56
CA LYS A 134 5.35 3.67 25.83
C LYS A 134 4.61 4.98 26.09
N ASN A 135 4.23 5.71 25.03
CA ASN A 135 3.54 6.99 25.08
C ASN A 135 2.01 6.92 24.87
N GLN A 136 1.46 5.72 24.61
CA GLN A 136 0.06 5.55 24.16
C GLN A 136 -1.00 6.04 25.15
N SER A 137 -0.69 6.14 26.44
CA SER A 137 -1.63 6.60 27.47
C SER A 137 -1.83 8.11 27.49
N TYR A 138 -1.01 8.88 26.77
CA TYR A 138 -1.16 10.33 26.69
C TYR A 138 -2.20 10.69 25.62
N LEU A 139 -3.25 11.44 26.02
CA LEU A 139 -4.29 11.86 25.10
C LEU A 139 -3.74 12.83 24.04
N ASN A 140 -3.70 12.39 22.79
CA ASN A 140 -3.03 13.12 21.72
C ASN A 140 -3.98 14.05 20.92
N SER A 141 -5.30 13.96 21.16
CA SER A 141 -6.31 14.83 20.53
C SER A 141 -6.12 16.31 20.84
N LYS A 142 -5.60 16.64 22.02
CA LYS A 142 -5.28 18.04 22.37
C LYS A 142 -4.11 18.58 21.55
N ILE A 143 -3.07 17.77 21.34
CA ILE A 143 -1.90 18.17 20.53
C ILE A 143 -2.29 18.33 19.06
N LEU A 144 -3.14 17.45 18.54
CA LEU A 144 -3.71 17.58 17.19
C LEU A 144 -4.37 18.95 16.96
N GLN A 145 -5.16 19.42 17.93
CA GLN A 145 -5.85 20.70 17.89
C GLN A 145 -4.89 21.88 18.09
N ASP A 146 -4.03 21.81 19.12
CA ASP A 146 -3.08 22.88 19.45
C ASP A 146 -2.09 23.15 18.30
N GLU A 147 -1.70 22.11 17.56
CA GLU A 147 -0.79 22.21 16.40
C GLU A 147 -1.54 22.42 15.06
N ASN A 148 -2.87 22.58 15.08
CA ASN A 148 -3.74 22.75 13.90
C ASN A 148 -3.52 21.70 12.79
N VAL A 149 -3.25 20.45 13.18
CA VAL A 149 -2.94 19.37 12.22
C VAL A 149 -4.22 18.70 11.69
N SER A 150 -5.13 18.32 12.59
CA SER A 150 -6.40 17.67 12.24
C SER A 150 -7.38 17.70 13.42
N SER A 151 -8.67 17.53 13.15
CA SER A 151 -9.71 17.37 14.18
C SER A 151 -9.77 15.95 14.76
N ASP A 152 -9.29 14.96 13.99
CA ASP A 152 -9.34 13.54 14.33
C ASP A 152 -8.09 12.83 13.80
N LEU A 153 -7.48 12.02 14.68
CA LEU A 153 -6.28 11.25 14.39
C LEU A 153 -6.49 10.28 13.21
N MET A 154 -7.70 9.75 13.04
CA MET A 154 -8.01 8.84 11.93
C MET A 154 -7.92 9.52 10.55
N GLU A 155 -8.03 10.85 10.47
CA GLU A 155 -7.83 11.60 9.21
C GLU A 155 -6.36 11.56 8.76
N LEU A 156 -5.42 11.35 9.70
CA LEU A 156 -4.00 11.17 9.42
C LEU A 156 -3.63 9.72 9.11
N THR A 157 -4.50 8.77 9.46
CA THR A 157 -4.26 7.33 9.33
C THR A 157 -5.32 6.65 8.47
N PRO A 158 -5.42 7.01 7.17
CA PRO A 158 -6.39 6.37 6.27
C PRO A 158 -6.05 4.89 6.04
N ILE A 159 -4.78 4.49 6.19
CA ILE A 159 -4.35 3.09 6.21
C ILE A 159 -4.12 2.64 7.66
N ASN A 160 -4.67 1.50 8.05
CA ASN A 160 -4.55 0.95 9.39
C ASN A 160 -4.06 -0.50 9.39
N VAL A 161 -3.29 -0.88 10.41
CA VAL A 161 -2.74 -2.23 10.55
C VAL A 161 -2.99 -2.80 11.95
N CYS A 162 -3.76 -3.87 11.99
CA CYS A 162 -4.24 -4.54 13.18
C CYS A 162 -3.71 -5.98 13.23
N MET A 163 -3.60 -6.55 14.43
CA MET A 163 -3.27 -7.97 14.61
C MET A 163 -4.07 -8.52 15.79
N GLU A 164 -4.78 -9.61 15.55
CA GLU A 164 -5.48 -10.35 16.60
C GLU A 164 -4.48 -10.97 17.58
N GLY A 165 -4.88 -11.12 18.84
CA GLY A 165 -4.00 -11.54 19.94
C GLY A 165 -3.06 -10.44 20.46
N LEU A 166 -2.83 -9.36 19.69
CA LEU A 166 -2.06 -8.19 20.15
C LEU A 166 -2.95 -6.97 20.47
N HIS A 167 -4.03 -6.78 19.71
CA HIS A 167 -4.95 -5.66 19.89
C HIS A 167 -6.34 -6.14 20.31
N GLU A 168 -7.06 -5.33 21.08
CA GLU A 168 -8.44 -5.63 21.46
C GLU A 168 -9.37 -5.65 20.24
N VAL A 169 -10.22 -6.68 20.15
CA VAL A 169 -11.20 -6.84 19.06
C VAL A 169 -12.05 -5.58 18.86
N ARG A 170 -12.49 -4.94 19.94
CA ARG A 170 -13.28 -3.70 19.89
C ARG A 170 -12.53 -2.54 19.21
N ASP A 171 -11.23 -2.41 19.45
CA ASP A 171 -10.41 -1.35 18.85
C ASP A 171 -10.16 -1.66 17.35
N ILE A 172 -9.96 -2.94 17.00
CA ILE A 172 -9.88 -3.40 15.60
C ILE A 172 -11.18 -3.10 14.84
N GLU A 173 -12.34 -3.43 15.41
CA GLU A 173 -13.64 -3.16 14.81
C GLU A 173 -13.91 -1.67 14.66
N TYR A 174 -13.60 -0.87 15.70
CA TYR A 174 -13.75 0.58 15.65
C TYR A 174 -12.94 1.20 14.51
N ILE A 175 -11.68 0.79 14.37
CA ILE A 175 -10.79 1.32 13.33
C ILE A 175 -11.24 0.84 11.96
N SER A 176 -11.44 -0.46 11.78
CA SER A 176 -11.68 -1.07 10.46
C SER A 176 -13.06 -0.74 9.87
N ASN A 177 -14.05 -0.41 10.70
CA ASN A 177 -15.37 0.00 10.25
C ASN A 177 -15.54 1.53 10.17
N SER A 178 -14.53 2.32 10.54
CA SER A 178 -14.57 3.77 10.42
C SER A 178 -14.68 4.21 8.95
N ASN A 179 -15.51 5.21 8.67
CA ASN A 179 -15.55 5.84 7.35
C ASN A 179 -14.24 6.54 6.98
N LYS A 180 -13.45 6.94 7.99
CA LYS A 180 -12.10 7.54 7.82
C LYS A 180 -11.01 6.50 7.54
N SER A 181 -11.25 5.21 7.80
CA SER A 181 -10.32 4.14 7.46
C SER A 181 -10.53 3.71 6.02
N GLU A 182 -9.69 4.16 5.12
CA GLU A 182 -9.76 3.83 3.70
C GLU A 182 -9.28 2.41 3.41
N LEU A 183 -8.27 1.94 4.15
CA LEU A 183 -7.70 0.61 4.02
C LEU A 183 -7.29 0.08 5.39
N SER A 184 -7.66 -1.16 5.72
CA SER A 184 -7.35 -1.81 6.98
C SER A 184 -6.84 -3.22 6.73
N PHE A 185 -5.61 -3.50 7.16
CA PHE A 185 -5.03 -4.83 7.17
C PHE A 185 -5.18 -5.44 8.56
N ILE A 186 -5.89 -6.54 8.67
CA ILE A 186 -6.16 -7.23 9.93
C ILE A 186 -5.52 -8.60 9.84
N PHE A 187 -4.35 -8.74 10.47
CA PHE A 187 -3.68 -10.01 10.60
C PHE A 187 -4.39 -10.84 11.67
N GLU A 188 -4.74 -12.08 11.35
CA GLU A 188 -5.12 -13.05 12.38
C GLU A 188 -3.93 -13.31 13.33
N GLU A 189 -4.22 -13.91 14.47
CA GLU A 189 -3.18 -14.39 15.36
C GLU A 189 -2.26 -15.35 14.60
N PHE A 190 -0.96 -15.07 14.62
CA PHE A 190 0.00 -15.75 13.79
C PHE A 190 0.15 -17.23 14.18
N LYS A 191 -0.18 -18.13 13.24
CA LYS A 191 -0.17 -19.58 13.42
C LYS A 191 0.96 -20.25 12.62
N GLU A 192 1.19 -21.53 12.89
CA GLU A 192 2.25 -22.32 12.25
C GLU A 192 1.88 -22.83 10.86
N ASP A 193 0.59 -23.14 10.66
CA ASP A 193 0.10 -23.69 9.40
C ASP A 193 -0.37 -22.59 8.46
N THR A 194 -1.38 -21.81 8.84
CA THR A 194 -1.92 -20.75 7.99
C THR A 194 -2.32 -19.57 8.85
N THR A 195 -1.97 -18.37 8.39
CA THR A 195 -2.42 -17.11 9.01
C THR A 195 -3.12 -16.28 7.95
N ASN A 196 -4.38 -15.90 8.18
CA ASN A 196 -5.09 -15.04 7.23
C ASN A 196 -4.81 -13.56 7.51
N ILE A 197 -4.96 -12.77 6.45
CA ILE A 197 -5.01 -11.32 6.51
C ILE A 197 -6.35 -10.91 5.90
N LEU A 198 -7.20 -10.30 6.71
CA LEU A 198 -8.43 -9.67 6.23
C LEU A 198 -8.11 -8.22 5.86
N ILE A 199 -8.35 -7.87 4.60
CA ILE A 199 -8.25 -6.51 4.10
C ILE A 199 -9.66 -5.94 4.00
N LYS A 200 -9.96 -4.90 4.78
CA LYS A 200 -11.16 -4.08 4.60
C LYS A 200 -10.79 -2.79 3.88
N PHE A 201 -11.57 -2.40 2.89
CA PHE A 201 -11.27 -1.23 2.07
C PHE A 201 -12.53 -0.43 1.72
N ASN A 202 -12.36 0.88 1.50
CA ASN A 202 -13.43 1.73 1.00
C ASN A 202 -13.67 1.45 -0.48
N ARG A 203 -14.86 0.93 -0.83
CA ARG A 203 -15.22 0.64 -2.23
C ARG A 203 -15.27 1.89 -3.11
N ASN A 204 -15.38 3.08 -2.52
CA ASN A 204 -15.29 4.34 -3.26
C ASN A 204 -13.86 4.69 -3.72
N LYS A 205 -12.83 4.07 -3.12
CA LYS A 205 -11.41 4.34 -3.42
C LYS A 205 -10.65 3.15 -4.00
N PHE A 206 -11.13 1.93 -3.78
CA PHE A 206 -10.42 0.72 -4.21
C PHE A 206 -11.38 -0.28 -4.85
N SER A 207 -10.99 -0.83 -5.99
CA SER A 207 -11.58 -2.06 -6.54
C SER A 207 -10.95 -3.30 -5.91
N GLU A 208 -11.60 -4.45 -6.03
CA GLU A 208 -11.01 -5.73 -5.60
C GLU A 208 -9.71 -6.05 -6.36
N ASP A 209 -9.60 -5.66 -7.63
CA ASP A 209 -8.38 -5.83 -8.42
C ASP A 209 -7.22 -4.98 -7.88
N ASN A 210 -7.49 -3.76 -7.42
CA ASN A 210 -6.48 -2.91 -6.77
C ASN A 210 -5.94 -3.60 -5.51
N ILE A 211 -6.85 -4.13 -4.68
CA ILE A 211 -6.47 -4.83 -3.45
C ILE A 211 -5.68 -6.11 -3.76
N LYS A 212 -6.09 -6.86 -4.78
CA LYS A 212 -5.38 -8.05 -5.24
C LYS A 212 -3.94 -7.72 -5.67
N MET A 213 -3.74 -6.67 -6.47
CA MET A 213 -2.39 -6.21 -6.86
C MET A 213 -1.54 -5.82 -5.65
N LEU A 214 -2.10 -5.07 -4.70
CA LEU A 214 -1.39 -4.69 -3.48
C LEU A 214 -0.98 -5.90 -2.63
N CYS A 215 -1.82 -6.94 -2.61
CA CYS A 215 -1.54 -8.21 -1.94
C CYS A 215 -0.44 -9.01 -2.66
N ASN A 216 -0.45 -9.05 -3.99
CA ASN A 216 0.64 -9.67 -4.76
C ASN A 216 1.98 -9.00 -4.45
N CYS A 217 1.99 -7.66 -4.47
CA CYS A 217 3.17 -6.87 -4.12
C CYS A 217 3.67 -7.16 -2.70
N PHE A 218 2.76 -7.35 -1.74
CA PHE A 218 3.12 -7.77 -0.39
C PHE A 218 3.84 -9.13 -0.37
N PHE A 219 3.36 -10.12 -1.12
CA PHE A 219 4.01 -11.44 -1.20
C PHE A 219 5.35 -11.41 -1.95
N SER A 220 5.49 -10.60 -3.00
CA SER A 220 6.77 -10.40 -3.70
C SER A 220 7.83 -9.82 -2.77
N LEU A 221 7.47 -8.80 -1.99
CA LEU A 221 8.36 -8.23 -0.97
C LEU A 221 8.65 -9.21 0.17
N LEU A 222 7.64 -9.97 0.61
CA LEU A 222 7.83 -11.02 1.62
C LEU A 222 8.85 -12.06 1.16
N ASN A 223 8.76 -12.52 -0.10
CA ASN A 223 9.71 -13.43 -0.71
C ASN A 223 11.12 -12.84 -0.76
N SER A 224 11.26 -11.59 -1.21
CA SER A 224 12.55 -10.90 -1.25
C SER A 224 13.23 -10.90 0.12
N VAL A 225 12.50 -10.51 1.16
CA VAL A 225 13.02 -10.49 2.54
C VAL A 225 13.38 -11.88 3.06
N LEU A 226 12.62 -12.91 2.68
CA LEU A 226 12.90 -14.31 3.08
C LEU A 226 14.15 -14.89 2.39
N ILE A 227 14.49 -14.40 1.19
CA ILE A 227 15.72 -14.77 0.47
C ILE A 227 16.93 -14.09 1.11
N ASP A 228 16.87 -12.76 1.26
CA ASP A 228 17.91 -11.98 1.92
C ASP A 228 17.32 -10.82 2.73
N TYR A 229 17.31 -10.95 4.05
CA TYR A 229 16.80 -9.90 4.94
C TYR A 229 17.76 -8.72 5.13
N LYS A 230 19.00 -8.80 4.63
CA LYS A 230 20.03 -7.77 4.75
C LYS A 230 20.20 -6.93 3.47
N GLN A 231 19.52 -7.29 2.39
CA GLN A 231 19.53 -6.50 1.16
C GLN A 231 18.96 -5.09 1.40
N LYS A 232 19.29 -4.16 0.49
CA LYS A 232 18.73 -2.81 0.49
C LYS A 232 17.25 -2.86 0.14
N ILE A 233 16.48 -1.91 0.67
CA ILE A 233 15.06 -1.78 0.34
C ILE A 233 14.89 -1.49 -1.16
N LEU A 234 15.78 -0.73 -1.77
CA LEU A 234 15.78 -0.43 -3.21
C LEU A 234 15.75 -1.71 -4.06
N ASP A 235 16.57 -2.70 -3.70
CA ASP A 235 16.79 -3.93 -4.46
C ASP A 235 15.65 -4.97 -4.28
N MET A 236 14.67 -4.70 -3.40
CA MET A 236 13.54 -5.60 -3.19
C MET A 236 12.51 -5.47 -4.30
N ASP A 237 12.29 -6.53 -5.05
CA ASP A 237 11.28 -6.55 -6.11
C ASP A 237 9.86 -6.47 -5.54
N ILE A 238 9.09 -5.50 -6.05
CA ILE A 238 7.68 -5.32 -5.70
C ILE A 238 6.76 -6.08 -6.65
N LEU A 239 7.15 -6.26 -7.90
CA LEU A 239 6.33 -6.97 -8.88
C LEU A 239 6.51 -8.47 -8.73
N SER A 240 5.43 -9.22 -8.90
CA SER A 240 5.54 -10.66 -9.14
C SER A 240 6.08 -10.92 -10.55
N GLU A 241 6.67 -12.11 -10.78
CA GLU A 241 7.09 -12.52 -12.14
C GLU A 241 5.93 -12.47 -13.15
N GLU A 242 4.70 -12.78 -12.72
CA GLU A 242 3.51 -12.69 -13.57
C GLU A 242 3.20 -11.24 -13.98
N GLU A 243 3.26 -10.31 -13.03
CA GLU A 243 3.04 -8.88 -13.29
C GLU A 243 4.16 -8.28 -14.15
N GLU A 244 5.41 -8.65 -13.89
CA GLU A 244 6.56 -8.25 -14.70
C GLU A 244 6.40 -8.75 -16.13
N ASN A 245 6.05 -10.03 -16.32
CA ASN A 245 5.83 -10.60 -17.65
C ASN A 245 4.68 -9.90 -18.39
N LYS A 246 3.59 -9.57 -17.69
CA LYS A 246 2.47 -8.85 -18.28
C LYS A 246 2.87 -7.46 -18.76
N ILE A 247 3.64 -6.74 -17.96
CA ILE A 247 4.10 -5.38 -18.28
C ILE A 247 5.14 -5.40 -19.41
N LEU A 248 6.10 -6.32 -19.37
CA LEU A 248 7.20 -6.37 -20.32
C LEU A 248 6.83 -7.04 -21.65
N TYR A 249 5.94 -8.03 -21.64
CA TYR A 249 5.63 -8.83 -22.83
C TYR A 249 4.18 -8.70 -23.26
N GLU A 250 3.20 -8.99 -22.40
CA GLU A 250 1.79 -9.04 -22.84
C GLU A 250 1.26 -7.69 -23.33
N PHE A 251 1.54 -6.60 -22.60
CA PHE A 251 1.15 -5.25 -23.03
C PHE A 251 1.93 -4.74 -24.23
N ASN A 252 3.12 -5.31 -24.48
CA ASN A 252 4.00 -4.93 -25.58
C ASN A 252 3.86 -5.84 -26.81
N ASP A 253 2.99 -6.85 -26.79
CA ASP A 253 2.69 -7.74 -27.93
C ASP A 253 1.89 -6.99 -29.01
N THR A 254 2.56 -6.04 -29.65
CA THR A 254 2.03 -5.13 -30.67
C THR A 254 2.57 -5.46 -32.06
N GLU A 255 3.30 -6.58 -32.20
CA GLU A 255 3.92 -6.99 -33.46
C GLU A 255 2.85 -7.44 -34.45
N VAL A 256 2.47 -6.54 -35.35
CA VAL A 256 1.61 -6.84 -36.49
C VAL A 256 2.46 -6.80 -37.76
N LYS A 257 2.39 -7.85 -38.58
CA LYS A 257 3.05 -7.86 -39.88
C LYS A 257 2.36 -6.88 -40.82
N TYR A 258 3.04 -5.76 -41.09
CA TYR A 258 2.68 -4.84 -42.17
C TYR A 258 3.75 -4.88 -43.27
N SER A 259 3.35 -4.59 -44.51
CA SER A 259 4.27 -4.57 -45.63
C SER A 259 5.25 -3.40 -45.49
N LYS A 260 6.54 -3.68 -45.35
CA LYS A 260 7.61 -2.66 -45.36
C LYS A 260 8.03 -2.23 -46.77
N VAL A 261 7.49 -2.89 -47.79
CA VAL A 261 7.87 -2.69 -49.19
C VAL A 261 6.86 -1.81 -49.93
N ILE A 262 5.64 -1.66 -49.40
CA ILE A 262 4.58 -0.89 -50.04
C ILE A 262 4.32 0.35 -49.19
N THR A 263 4.49 1.51 -49.79
CA THR A 263 4.17 2.80 -49.18
C THR A 263 2.66 3.01 -49.09
N ILE A 264 2.22 3.90 -48.20
CA ILE A 264 0.80 4.26 -48.12
C ILE A 264 0.27 4.80 -49.45
N GLN A 265 1.13 5.49 -50.22
CA GLN A 265 0.82 5.99 -51.56
C GLN A 265 0.55 4.83 -52.53
N GLU A 266 1.40 3.82 -52.59
CA GLU A 266 1.18 2.67 -53.47
C GLU A 266 -0.04 1.81 -53.05
N VAL A 267 -0.35 1.75 -51.75
CA VAL A 267 -1.62 1.14 -51.27
C VAL A 267 -2.81 1.96 -51.77
N PHE A 268 -2.71 3.28 -51.74
CA PHE A 268 -3.75 4.19 -52.24
C PHE A 268 -3.94 4.06 -53.75
N GLU A 269 -2.85 4.07 -54.54
CA GLU A 269 -2.88 3.87 -55.99
C GLU A 269 -3.53 2.52 -56.37
N LYS A 270 -3.20 1.43 -55.66
CA LYS A 270 -3.87 0.12 -55.86
C LYS A 270 -5.35 0.15 -55.51
N GLN A 271 -5.77 0.97 -54.56
CA GLN A 271 -7.18 1.15 -54.23
C GLN A 271 -7.91 1.93 -55.34
N VAL A 272 -7.23 2.92 -55.95
CA VAL A 272 -7.74 3.67 -57.10
C VAL A 272 -7.97 2.76 -58.30
N GLU A 273 -7.04 1.84 -58.58
CA GLU A 273 -7.19 0.86 -59.66
C GLU A 273 -8.39 -0.09 -59.44
N LYS A 274 -8.64 -0.50 -58.19
CA LYS A 274 -9.72 -1.45 -57.87
C LYS A 274 -11.12 -0.81 -57.87
N THR A 275 -11.23 0.40 -57.35
CA THR A 275 -12.52 1.10 -57.19
C THR A 275 -12.43 2.57 -57.56
N PRO A 276 -12.16 2.90 -58.84
CA PRO A 276 -11.84 4.26 -59.27
C PRO A 276 -12.99 5.25 -59.07
N ASP A 277 -14.24 4.80 -59.28
CA ASP A 277 -15.44 5.63 -59.23
C ASP A 277 -16.07 5.71 -57.82
N ASN A 278 -15.50 5.01 -56.82
CA ASN A 278 -15.97 5.11 -55.45
C ASN A 278 -15.52 6.45 -54.84
N ILE A 279 -16.34 7.00 -53.95
CA ILE A 279 -16.02 8.24 -53.22
C ILE A 279 -14.84 7.96 -52.25
N ALA A 280 -13.77 8.76 -52.37
CA ALA A 280 -12.60 8.71 -51.50
C ALA A 280 -12.67 9.75 -50.38
N VAL A 281 -13.10 10.98 -50.71
CA VAL A 281 -13.18 12.11 -49.77
C VAL A 281 -14.45 12.92 -50.04
N VAL A 282 -15.06 13.46 -48.98
CA VAL A 282 -16.16 14.42 -49.08
C VAL A 282 -15.79 15.68 -48.31
N PHE A 283 -15.82 16.83 -48.97
CA PHE A 283 -15.60 18.13 -48.34
C PHE A 283 -16.77 19.06 -48.68
N GLU A 284 -17.44 19.59 -47.65
CA GLU A 284 -18.59 20.50 -47.80
C GLU A 284 -19.69 19.99 -48.75
N GLY A 285 -19.99 18.69 -48.69
CA GLY A 285 -21.01 18.07 -49.54
C GLY A 285 -20.58 17.84 -51.00
N LYS A 286 -19.32 18.15 -51.35
CA LYS A 286 -18.73 17.83 -52.65
C LYS A 286 -17.91 16.53 -52.54
N PRO A 287 -18.34 15.44 -53.19
CA PRO A 287 -17.58 14.19 -53.22
C PRO A 287 -16.45 14.25 -54.24
N LEU A 288 -15.30 13.65 -53.91
CA LEU A 288 -14.22 13.32 -54.84
C LEU A 288 -14.06 11.79 -54.87
N THR A 289 -14.00 11.23 -56.08
CA THR A 289 -13.74 9.81 -56.31
C THR A 289 -12.25 9.48 -56.12
N TYR A 290 -11.91 8.20 -55.92
CA TYR A 290 -10.51 7.76 -55.86
C TYR A 290 -9.71 8.20 -57.09
N ARG A 291 -10.31 8.12 -58.29
CA ARG A 291 -9.67 8.56 -59.54
C ARG A 291 -9.44 10.08 -59.60
N GLU A 292 -10.32 10.88 -59.02
CA GLU A 292 -10.17 12.36 -59.01
C GLU A 292 -9.16 12.84 -57.96
N LEU A 293 -8.95 12.06 -56.90
CA LEU A 293 -8.03 12.40 -55.81
C LEU A 293 -6.58 11.97 -56.10
N ASN A 294 -6.38 10.95 -56.93
CA ASN A 294 -5.08 10.42 -57.33
C ASN A 294 -4.45 11.20 -58.49
#